data_AF-A0A077Y1Y7-F1
#
_entry.id   AF-A0A077Y1Y7-F1
#
_cell.length_a   1.000
_cell.length_b   1.000
_cell.length_c   1.000
_cell.angle_alpha   90.00
_cell.angle_beta   90.00
_cell.angle_gamma   90.00
#
_symmetry.space_group_name_H-M   'P 1'
#
loop_
_entity.id
_entity.type
_entity.pdbx_description
1 polymer ?
#
loop_
_entity_poly.entity_id
_entity_poly.type
_entity_poly.pdbx_seq_one_letter_code
_entity_poly.pdbx_strand_id
1 'polypeptide(L)'
;MEFKMLFPGGYRVDDIYDDNLDVNIILENGDVYVGSVFTLQNIKTLMSRNGSRYFWSSDMIILEELSLKSINAAIEAVLKDDYFTQAFTKIGLIATVYSDFGWNHYSDVLKDIRD
;
A
#
# COMPACT_ATOMS: atom_id res chain seq x y z
N MET A 1 -2.82 16.18 -4.58
CA MET A 1 -3.96 15.31 -4.27
C MET A 1 -3.66 14.70 -2.92
N GLU A 2 -4.51 14.91 -1.92
CA GLU A 2 -4.31 14.34 -0.59
C GLU A 2 -4.69 12.85 -0.59
N PHE A 3 -4.00 12.07 0.24
CA PHE A 3 -4.34 10.67 0.47
C PHE A 3 -4.18 10.26 1.94
N LYS A 4 -4.93 9.23 2.33
CA LYS A 4 -4.74 8.47 3.56
C LYS A 4 -4.32 7.06 3.20
N MET A 5 -3.57 6.46 4.11
CA MET A 5 -3.03 5.12 3.95
C MET A 5 -3.54 4.24 5.07
N LEU A 6 -4.03 3.05 4.72
CA LEU A 6 -4.38 2.00 5.66
C LEU A 6 -3.66 0.72 5.28
N PHE A 7 -3.37 -0.11 6.28
CA PHE A 7 -2.80 -1.43 6.09
C PHE A 7 -3.88 -2.45 6.46
N PRO A 8 -4.48 -3.17 5.49
CA PRO A 8 -5.59 -4.09 5.76
C PRO A 8 -5.25 -5.15 6.82
N GLY A 9 -3.99 -5.61 6.86
CA GLY A 9 -3.48 -6.54 7.87
C GLY A 9 -2.88 -5.88 9.13
N GLY A 10 -2.95 -4.56 9.24
CA GLY A 10 -2.18 -3.74 10.17
C GLY A 10 -0.75 -3.48 9.68
N TYR A 11 -0.11 -2.43 10.20
CA TYR A 11 1.31 -2.16 9.90
C TYR A 11 2.19 -3.13 10.69
N ARG A 12 2.66 -4.19 10.03
CA ARG A 12 3.46 -5.26 10.64
C ARG A 12 4.79 -5.39 9.90
N VAL A 13 5.74 -4.53 10.25
CA VAL A 13 7.09 -4.55 9.69
C VAL A 13 8.06 -4.82 10.83
N ASP A 14 8.63 -6.02 10.83
CA ASP A 14 9.68 -6.43 11.76
C ASP A 14 11.06 -6.09 11.19
N ASP A 15 11.23 -6.22 9.87
CA ASP A 15 12.42 -5.81 9.12
C ASP A 15 12.03 -4.92 7.93
N ILE A 16 12.34 -3.62 8.05
CA ILE A 16 12.07 -2.63 6.99
C ILE A 16 12.74 -2.96 5.66
N TYR A 17 13.74 -3.85 5.63
CA TYR A 17 14.42 -4.27 4.41
C TYR A 17 14.00 -5.65 3.91
N ASP A 18 13.31 -6.48 4.68
CA ASP A 18 13.04 -7.88 4.28
C ASP A 18 11.58 -8.32 4.48
N ASP A 19 10.66 -7.38 4.66
CA ASP A 19 9.22 -7.61 4.71
C ASP A 19 8.47 -7.15 3.45
N ASN A 20 7.16 -7.35 3.45
CA ASN A 20 6.22 -6.79 2.49
C ASN A 20 4.90 -6.45 3.17
N LEU A 21 4.15 -5.49 2.61
CA LEU A 21 2.88 -5.05 3.18
C LEU A 21 1.85 -4.80 2.08
N ASP A 22 0.59 -5.10 2.37
CA ASP A 22 -0.53 -4.61 1.58
C ASP A 22 -0.96 -3.23 2.07
N VAL A 23 -1.29 -2.36 1.13
CA VAL A 23 -1.64 -0.98 1.38
C VAL A 23 -2.92 -0.60 0.64
N ASN A 24 -3.83 0.02 1.38
CA ASN A 24 -4.97 0.71 0.79
C ASN A 24 -4.68 2.22 0.76
N ILE A 25 -4.78 2.80 -0.44
CA ILE A 25 -4.63 4.23 -0.67
C ILE A 25 -6.01 4.83 -0.88
N ILE A 26 -6.39 5.73 0.01
CA ILE A 26 -7.69 6.39 -0.02
C ILE A 26 -7.44 7.82 -0.47
N LEU A 27 -7.97 8.19 -1.63
CA LEU A 27 -7.82 9.53 -2.18
C LEU A 27 -8.92 10.46 -1.63
N GLU A 28 -8.66 11.76 -1.65
CA GLU A 28 -9.60 12.79 -1.18
C GLU A 28 -10.99 12.73 -1.84
N ASN A 29 -11.06 12.25 -3.09
CA ASN A 29 -12.32 12.08 -3.82
C ASN A 29 -13.15 10.87 -3.35
N GLY A 30 -12.64 10.08 -2.40
CA GLY A 30 -13.30 8.90 -1.85
C GLY A 30 -13.00 7.60 -2.60
N ASP A 31 -12.15 7.64 -3.63
CA ASP A 31 -11.68 6.42 -4.28
C ASP A 31 -10.70 5.66 -3.39
N VAL A 32 -10.80 4.34 -3.41
CA VAL A 32 -9.92 3.43 -2.68
C VAL A 32 -9.18 2.54 -3.66
N TYR A 33 -7.87 2.48 -3.50
CA TYR A 33 -6.96 1.67 -4.29
C TYR A 33 -6.23 0.68 -3.39
N VAL A 34 -5.79 -0.44 -3.95
CA VAL A 34 -4.97 -1.45 -3.29
C VAL A 34 -3.64 -1.62 -4.03
N GLY A 35 -2.60 -1.94 -3.28
CA GLY A 35 -1.34 -2.47 -3.80
C GLY A 35 -0.53 -3.14 -2.70
N SER A 36 0.64 -3.64 -3.07
CA SER A 36 1.58 -4.27 -2.17
C SER A 36 2.96 -3.64 -2.34
N VAL A 37 3.58 -3.27 -1.23
CA VAL A 37 4.93 -2.72 -1.19
C VAL A 37 5.92 -3.80 -0.76
N PHE A 38 7.04 -3.85 -1.48
CA PHE A 38 8.13 -4.81 -1.27
C PHE A 38 9.46 -4.07 -1.23
N THR A 39 10.49 -4.72 -0.72
CA THR A 39 11.87 -4.31 -1.01
C THR A 39 12.52 -5.30 -1.97
N LEU A 40 13.62 -4.89 -2.60
CA LEU A 40 14.40 -5.80 -3.43
C LEU A 40 14.99 -6.97 -2.61
N GLN A 41 15.32 -6.73 -1.34
CA GLN A 41 15.87 -7.75 -0.46
C GLN A 41 14.79 -8.78 -0.07
N ASN A 42 13.56 -8.34 0.27
CA ASN A 42 12.41 -9.23 0.49
C ASN A 42 12.16 -10.14 -0.71
N ILE A 43 12.13 -9.58 -1.93
CA ILE A 43 11.94 -10.37 -3.16
C ILE A 43 13.03 -11.43 -3.30
N LYS A 44 14.30 -11.08 -3.07
CA LYS A 44 15.42 -12.05 -3.12
C LYS A 44 15.28 -13.15 -2.07
N THR A 45 14.87 -12.80 -0.85
CA THR A 45 14.64 -13.75 0.24
C THR A 45 13.51 -14.72 -0.11
N LEU A 46 12.36 -14.21 -0.57
CA LEU A 46 11.21 -15.02 -0.96
C LEU A 46 11.54 -15.97 -2.13
N MET A 47 12.23 -15.47 -3.16
CA MET A 47 12.66 -16.30 -4.29
C MET A 47 13.63 -17.40 -3.87
N SER A 48 14.62 -17.06 -3.02
CA SER A 48 15.60 -18.03 -2.53
C SER A 48 14.96 -19.11 -1.66
N ARG A 49 14.07 -18.70 -0.73
CA ARG A 49 13.35 -19.61 0.16
C ARG A 49 12.48 -20.60 -0.60
N ASN A 50 11.84 -20.14 -1.67
CA ASN A 50 10.90 -20.94 -2.45
C ASN A 50 11.56 -21.62 -3.67
N GLY A 51 12.87 -21.46 -3.89
CA GLY A 51 13.56 -21.93 -5.11
C GLY A 51 12.93 -21.40 -6.40
N SER A 52 12.31 -20.21 -6.34
CA SER A 52 11.52 -19.64 -7.43
C SER A 52 12.40 -18.93 -8.45
N ARG A 53 12.07 -19.08 -9.74
CA ARG A 53 12.79 -18.41 -10.84
C ARG A 53 12.28 -17.01 -11.15
N TYR A 54 11.09 -16.67 -10.66
CA TYR A 54 10.45 -15.38 -10.84
C TYR A 54 9.67 -15.02 -9.57
N PHE A 55 9.42 -13.72 -9.41
CA PHE A 55 8.51 -13.16 -8.41
C PHE A 55 7.48 -12.31 -9.14
N TRP A 56 6.22 -12.37 -8.71
CA TRP A 56 5.16 -11.57 -9.30
C TRP A 56 4.08 -11.23 -8.25
N SER A 57 3.52 -10.04 -8.37
CA SER A 57 2.31 -9.57 -7.68
C SER A 57 1.59 -8.61 -8.64
N SER A 58 0.25 -8.52 -8.58
CA SER A 58 -0.56 -7.76 -9.53
C SER A 58 -0.40 -6.25 -9.43
N ASP A 59 -0.13 -5.74 -8.22
CA ASP A 59 -0.15 -4.31 -7.88
C ASP A 59 1.06 -3.97 -7.02
N MET A 60 2.25 -4.13 -7.60
CA MET A 60 3.51 -4.16 -6.87
C MET A 60 4.30 -2.86 -7.01
N ILE A 61 4.76 -2.32 -5.88
CA ILE A 61 5.81 -1.30 -5.84
C ILE A 61 7.01 -1.82 -5.06
N ILE A 62 8.21 -1.56 -5.59
CA ILE A 62 9.47 -1.90 -4.93
C ILE A 62 10.08 -0.62 -4.35
N LEU A 63 10.29 -0.61 -3.04
CA LEU A 63 10.88 0.47 -2.27
C LEU A 63 12.30 0.10 -1.81
N GLU A 64 13.07 1.11 -1.40
CA GLU A 64 14.37 0.87 -0.75
C GLU A 64 14.19 0.26 0.65
N GLU A 65 13.18 0.72 1.39
CA GLU A 65 12.85 0.29 2.75
C GLU A 65 11.37 0.58 3.09
N LEU A 66 10.79 -0.14 4.06
CA LEU A 66 9.35 -0.15 4.38
C LEU A 66 8.95 0.70 5.59
N SER A 67 9.78 1.65 6.03
CA SER A 67 9.37 2.64 7.00
C SER A 67 8.16 3.41 6.48
N LEU A 68 7.30 3.81 7.41
CA LEU A 68 6.09 4.57 7.11
C LEU A 68 6.40 5.88 6.37
N LYS A 69 7.57 6.47 6.63
CA LYS A 69 8.06 7.65 5.92
C LYS A 69 8.39 7.32 4.46
N SER A 70 9.11 6.22 4.21
CA SER A 70 9.46 5.78 2.85
C SER A 70 8.22 5.41 2.05
N ILE A 71 7.31 4.61 2.63
CA ILE A 71 6.06 4.22 1.96
C ILE A 71 5.26 5.47 1.57
N ASN A 72 5.10 6.42 2.50
CA ASN A 72 4.36 7.65 2.24
C ASN A 72 5.01 8.49 1.14
N ALA A 73 6.33 8.72 1.22
CA ALA A 73 7.09 9.47 0.21
C ALA A 73 7.02 8.82 -1.18
N ALA A 74 7.00 7.48 -1.25
CA ALA A 74 6.88 6.76 -2.50
C ALA A 74 5.49 6.92 -3.13
N ILE A 75 4.42 6.84 -2.33
CA ILE A 75 3.05 7.07 -2.81
C ILE A 75 2.89 8.52 -3.30
N GLU A 76 3.44 9.50 -2.57
CA GLU A 76 3.48 10.90 -3.00
C GLU A 76 4.17 11.06 -4.37
N ALA A 77 5.32 10.41 -4.56
CA ALA A 77 6.06 10.45 -5.82
C ALA A 77 5.26 9.81 -6.97
N VAL A 78 4.69 8.62 -6.75
CA VAL A 78 3.90 7.90 -7.77
C VAL A 78 2.65 8.68 -8.18
N LEU A 79 2.00 9.37 -7.25
CA LEU A 79 0.88 10.29 -7.53
C LEU A 79 1.33 11.50 -8.37
N LYS A 80 2.54 12.02 -8.13
CA LYS A 80 3.09 13.16 -8.85
C LYS A 80 3.56 12.80 -10.26
N ASP A 81 4.03 11.58 -10.45
CA ASP A 81 4.61 11.09 -11.70
C ASP A 81 3.58 10.48 -12.66
N ASP A 82 2.27 10.59 -12.36
CA ASP A 82 1.14 10.05 -13.14
C ASP A 82 1.17 8.52 -13.37
N TYR A 83 1.89 7.77 -12.53
CA TYR A 83 1.97 6.30 -12.56
C TYR A 83 1.02 5.59 -11.60
N PHE A 84 0.22 6.35 -10.85
CA PHE A 84 -0.59 5.81 -9.76
C PHE A 84 -1.57 4.71 -10.19
N THR A 85 -2.31 4.92 -11.29
CA THR A 85 -3.29 3.94 -11.77
C THR A 85 -2.68 2.69 -12.43
N GLN A 86 -1.37 2.71 -12.68
CA GLN A 86 -0.60 1.60 -13.21
C GLN A 86 0.06 0.80 -12.07
N ALA A 87 0.33 1.46 -10.94
CA ALA A 87 0.95 0.86 -9.77
C ALA A 87 -0.07 0.28 -8.78
N PHE A 88 -1.29 0.82 -8.76
CA PHE A 88 -2.36 0.44 -7.85
C PHE A 88 -3.69 0.18 -8.57
N THR A 89 -4.45 -0.81 -8.09
CA THR A 89 -5.79 -1.14 -8.60
C THR A 89 -6.87 -0.47 -7.78
N LYS A 90 -7.82 0.19 -8.45
CA LYS A 90 -9.02 0.74 -7.80
C LYS A 90 -9.94 -0.40 -7.35
N ILE A 91 -10.29 -0.43 -6.07
CA ILE A 91 -11.17 -1.46 -5.48
C ILE A 91 -12.55 -0.95 -5.10
N GLY A 92 -12.77 0.38 -5.13
CA GLY A 92 -14.11 0.95 -4.95
C GLY A 92 -14.10 2.35 -4.35
N LEU A 93 -15.18 2.67 -3.65
CA LEU A 93 -15.33 3.90 -2.87
C LEU A 93 -15.22 3.59 -1.37
N ILE A 94 -14.93 4.59 -0.54
CA ILE A 94 -14.87 4.44 0.93
C ILE A 94 -16.11 3.73 1.46
N ALA A 95 -17.31 4.19 1.06
CA ALA A 95 -18.59 3.64 1.53
C ALA A 95 -18.82 2.17 1.17
N THR A 96 -18.18 1.68 0.08
CA THR A 96 -18.32 0.28 -0.35
C THR A 96 -17.22 -0.61 0.23
N VAL A 97 -15.98 -0.10 0.33
CA VAL A 97 -14.83 -0.87 0.79
C VAL A 97 -14.81 -1.00 2.32
N TYR A 98 -15.26 0.04 3.03
CA TYR A 98 -15.25 0.13 4.49
C TYR A 98 -16.66 0.22 5.07
N SER A 99 -17.63 -0.48 4.46
CA SER A 99 -19.04 -0.48 4.89
C SER A 99 -19.21 -0.81 6.37
N ASP A 100 -18.38 -1.72 6.88
CA ASP A 100 -18.45 -2.20 8.27
C ASP A 100 -18.00 -1.14 9.29
N PHE A 101 -17.25 -0.13 8.84
CA PHE A 101 -16.81 1.00 9.67
C PHE A 101 -17.81 2.17 9.64
N GLY A 102 -18.82 2.14 8.76
CA GLY A 102 -19.76 3.25 8.57
C GLY A 102 -19.14 4.52 7.98
N TRP A 103 -17.95 4.42 7.38
CA TRP A 103 -17.28 5.55 6.74
C TRP A 103 -17.89 5.84 5.37
N ASN A 104 -18.18 7.12 5.10
CA ASN A 104 -18.77 7.56 3.83
C ASN A 104 -17.89 8.59 3.11
N HIS A 105 -17.11 9.35 3.88
CA HIS A 105 -16.30 10.45 3.38
C HIS A 105 -14.84 10.30 3.78
N TYR A 106 -13.96 10.95 3.01
CA TYR A 106 -12.53 11.00 3.30
C TYR A 106 -12.23 11.49 4.73
N SER A 107 -13.05 12.41 5.26
CA SER A 107 -12.95 12.92 6.63
C SER A 107 -13.14 11.84 7.71
N ASP A 108 -13.92 10.80 7.42
CA ASP A 108 -14.31 9.78 8.41
C ASP A 108 -13.18 8.79 8.68
N VAL A 109 -12.29 8.62 7.69
CA VAL A 109 -11.13 7.74 7.77
C VAL A 109 -10.16 8.28 8.81
N LEU A 110 -9.93 7.51 9.88
CA LEU A 110 -8.97 7.88 10.92
C LEU A 110 -7.55 7.91 10.34
N LYS A 111 -6.76 8.91 10.72
CA LYS A 111 -5.49 9.23 10.04
C LYS A 111 -4.37 8.21 10.26
N ASP A 112 -4.55 7.25 11.16
CA ASP A 112 -3.65 6.11 11.34
C ASP A 112 -4.44 5.04 12.11
N ILE A 113 -4.62 3.85 11.52
CA ILE A 113 -4.79 2.64 12.32
C ILE A 113 -3.37 2.11 12.51
N ARG A 114 -2.65 2.73 13.45
CA ARG A 114 -1.39 2.23 13.98
C ARG A 114 -1.53 2.17 15.48
N ASP A 115 -1.76 0.96 15.96
CA ASP A 115 -1.14 0.44 17.17
C ASP A 115 -0.63 -0.96 16.83
#